data_AF-A0A9E1QV55-F1
#
_entry.id   AF-A0A9E1QV55-F1
#
_cell.length_a   1.000
_cell.length_b   1.000
_cell.length_c   1.000
_cell.angle_alpha   90.00
_cell.angle_beta   90.00
_cell.angle_gamma   90.00
#
_symmetry.space_group_name_H-M   'P 1'
#
loop_
_entity.id
_entity.type
_entity.pdbx_description
1 polymer ?
#
loop_
_entity_poly.entity_id
_entity_poly.type
_entity_poly.pdbx_seq_one_letter_code
_entity_poly.pdbx_strand_id
1 'polypeptide(L)' 'MITVSMKEMLQAGVHFGHQTRYWNPKMDKFIFGSRNKIHILNLDHTVPAFNEVL' A
#
# COMPACT_ATOMS: atom_id res chain seq x y z
N MET A 1 0.70 -14.78 -17.59
CA MET A 1 0.91 -14.31 -16.21
C MET A 1 -0.15 -13.27 -15.90
N ILE A 2 -0.80 -13.38 -14.74
CA ILE A 2 -1.79 -12.41 -14.29
C ILE A 2 -1.00 -11.18 -13.83
N THR A 3 -1.28 -10.02 -14.40
CA THR A 3 -0.65 -8.76 -13.98
C THR A 3 -1.72 -7.91 -13.33
N VAL A 4 -1.50 -7.48 -12.09
CA VAL A 4 -2.45 -6.62 -11.38
C VAL A 4 -2.05 -5.18 -11.61
N SER A 5 -3.02 -4.35 -12.01
CA SER A 5 -2.83 -2.93 -12.23
C SER A 5 -3.02 -2.11 -10.95
N MET A 6 -2.36 -0.94 -10.86
CA MET A 6 -2.55 -0.01 -9.75
C MET A 6 -4.04 0.41 -9.60
N LYS A 7 -4.75 0.57 -10.72
CA LYS A 7 -6.15 0.98 -10.72
C LYS A 7 -7.05 -0.05 -10.03
N GLU A 8 -6.81 -1.33 -10.25
CA GLU A 8 -7.54 -2.42 -9.60
C GLU A 8 -7.27 -2.44 -8.09
N MET A 9 -6.01 -2.27 -7.68
CA MET A 9 -5.64 -2.17 -6.26
C MET A 9 -6.29 -0.96 -5.56
N LEU A 10 -6.36 0.19 -6.23
CA LEU A 10 -7.06 1.38 -5.72
C LEU A 10 -8.55 1.11 -5.53
N GLN A 11 -9.21 0.52 -6.53
CA GLN A 11 -10.64 0.19 -6.46
C GLN A 11 -10.95 -0.85 -5.39
N ALA A 12 -10.06 -1.82 -5.19
CA ALA A 12 -10.16 -2.82 -4.13
C ALA A 12 -9.86 -2.26 -2.72
N GLY A 13 -9.30 -1.05 -2.61
CA GLY A 13 -9.02 -0.42 -1.31
C GLY A 13 -7.82 -0.99 -0.55
N VAL A 14 -6.91 -1.72 -1.22
CA VAL A 14 -5.79 -2.41 -0.55
C VAL A 14 -4.69 -1.45 -0.03
N HIS A 15 -4.76 -0.17 -0.40
CA HIS A 15 -3.81 0.86 0.02
C HIS A 15 -4.11 1.41 1.42
N PHE A 16 -5.24 1.06 2.04
CA PHE A 16 -5.54 1.47 3.41
C PHE A 16 -4.80 0.58 4.40
N GLY A 17 -3.91 1.19 5.17
CA GLY A 17 -3.16 0.55 6.25
C GLY A 17 -3.87 0.64 7.59
N HIS A 18 -3.08 0.50 8.66
CA HIS A 18 -3.57 0.61 10.04
C HIS A 18 -3.65 2.06 10.52
N GLN A 19 -4.25 2.25 11.71
CA GLN A 19 -4.24 3.54 12.38
C GLN A 19 -2.81 4.02 12.65
N THR A 20 -2.59 5.34 12.60
CA THR A 20 -1.27 5.96 12.75
C THR A 20 -0.56 5.66 14.07
N ARG A 21 -1.28 5.21 15.10
CA ARG A 21 -0.69 4.80 16.39
C ARG A 21 -0.10 3.39 16.42
N TYR A 22 -0.49 2.52 15.49
CA TYR A 22 -0.13 1.09 15.51
C TYR A 22 0.88 0.72 14.42
N TRP A 23 1.73 1.67 14.03
CA TRP A 23 2.66 1.47 12.93
C TRP A 23 4.07 1.14 13.41
N ASN A 24 4.81 0.44 12.56
CA ASN A 24 6.22 0.14 12.76
C ASN A 24 7.06 1.18 12.00
N PRO A 25 8.02 1.88 12.65
CA PRO A 25 8.90 2.84 11.99
C PRO A 25 9.63 2.31 10.75
N LYS A 26 9.89 0.99 10.67
CA LYS A 26 10.51 0.37 9.49
C LYS A 26 9.64 0.44 8.23
N MET A 27 8.34 0.71 8.37
CA MET A 27 7.39 0.83 7.27
C MET A 27 7.37 2.22 6.62
N ASP A 28 8.11 3.20 7.15
CA ASP A 28 8.10 4.60 6.68
C ASP A 28 8.28 4.72 5.15
N LYS A 29 9.22 3.96 4.59
CA LYS A 29 9.53 3.93 3.14
C LYS A 29 8.37 3.42 2.27
N PHE A 30 7.42 2.70 2.85
CA PHE A 30 6.27 2.12 2.15
C PHE A 30 4.96 2.88 2.43
N ILE A 31 4.99 3.89 3.30
CA ILE A 31 3.85 4.72 3.64
C ILE A 31 3.90 5.97 2.75
N PHE A 32 2.86 6.17 1.94
CA PHE A 32 2.70 7.38 1.13
C PHE A 32 2.33 8.60 2.00
N GLY A 33 1.54 8.37 3.04
CA GLY A 33 1.12 9.41 3.98
C GLY A 33 0.04 8.90 4.92
N SER A 34 -0.66 9.82 5.59
CA SER A 34 -1.80 9.46 6.44
C SER A 34 -2.97 10.41 6.24
N ARG A 35 -4.19 9.87 6.30
CA ARG A 35 -5.45 10.63 6.21
C ARG A 35 -6.44 10.07 7.22
N ASN A 36 -7.12 10.95 7.96
CA ASN A 36 -8.09 10.54 9.00
C ASN A 36 -7.50 9.52 10.00
N LYS A 37 -6.23 9.69 10.38
CA LYS A 37 -5.48 8.79 11.27
C LYS A 37 -5.29 7.36 10.72
N ILE A 38 -5.46 7.13 9.43
CA ILE A 38 -5.15 5.86 8.75
C ILE A 38 -3.93 6.08 7.85
N HIS A 39 -2.97 5.17 7.90
CA HIS A 39 -1.83 5.15 6.99
C HIS A 39 -2.27 4.75 5.59
N ILE A 40 -1.78 5.46 4.59
CA ILE A 40 -1.98 5.14 3.17
C ILE A 40 -0.68 4.53 2.67
N LEU A 41 -0.74 3.31 2.16
CA LEU A 41 0.39 2.58 1.62
C LEU A 41 0.69 3.04 0.20
N ASN A 42 1.97 3.09 -0.14
CA ASN A 42 2.43 3.49 -1.46
C ASN A 42 2.35 2.33 -2.46
N LEU A 43 1.36 2.40 -3.34
CA LEU A 43 1.15 1.39 -4.38
C LEU A 43 2.25 1.39 -5.46
N ASP A 44 3.05 2.46 -5.62
CA ASP A 44 4.18 2.46 -6.56
C ASP A 44 5.23 1.41 -6.17
N HIS A 45 5.39 1.14 -4.87
CA HIS A 45 6.27 0.08 -4.39
C HIS A 45 5.56 -1.28 -4.35
N THR A 46 4.27 -1.31 -3.99
CA THR A 46 3.53 -2.56 -3.79
C THR A 46 3.19 -3.28 -5.09
N VAL A 47 2.77 -2.56 -6.14
CA VAL A 47 2.39 -3.15 -7.43
C VAL A 47 3.53 -3.94 -8.08
N PRO A 48 4.75 -3.40 -8.26
CA PRO A 48 5.84 -4.15 -8.86
C PRO A 48 6.28 -5.33 -7.97
N ALA A 49 6.38 -5.14 -6.65
CA ALA A 49 6.75 -6.21 -5.73
C ALA A 49 5.73 -7.36 -5.72
N PHE A 50 4.43 -7.04 -5.86
CA PHE A 50 3.39 -8.05 -5.94
C PHE A 50 3.43 -8.83 -7.26
N ASN A 51 3.61 -8.13 -8.37
CA ASN A 51 3.70 -8.75 -9.70
C ASN A 51 5.01 -9.56 -9.89
N GLU A 52 6.08 -9.30 -9.11
CA GLU A 52 7.31 -10.09 -9.12
C GLU A 52 7.13 -11.47 -8.46
N VAL A 53 6.26 -11.56 -7.45
CA VAL A 53 6.05 -12.78 -6.66
C VAL A 53 4.93 -13.67 -7.24
N LEU A 54 4.04 -13.09 -8.06
CA LEU A 54 2.92 -13.78 -8.75
C LEU A 54 3.37 -14.71 -9.87
#